data_AF-A0A8K0E1B0-F1
#
_entry.id   AF-A0A8K0E1B0-F1
#
_cell.length_a   1.000
_cell.length_b   1.000
_cell.length_c   1.000
_cell.angle_alpha   90.00
_cell.angle_beta   90.00
_cell.angle_gamma   90.00
#
_symmetry.space_group_name_H-M   'P 1'
#
loop_
_entity.id
_entity.type
_entity.pdbx_description
1 polymer ?
#
loop_
_entity_poly.entity_id
_entity_poly.type
_entity_poly.pdbx_seq_one_letter_code
_entity_poly.pdbx_strand_id
1 'polypeptide(L)'
;MKLSLSTNHLAAFIMAYFIVEIEKMKLSELTCRQGVIEVAKIIYGIHDEAKDKDFELEMSWVCDESNRLHQKVPDELLEETKVAAKAALEEMNAD
;
A
#
# COMPACT_ATOMS: atom_id res chain seq x y z
N MET A 1 7.59 -3.83 7.96
CA MET A 1 6.47 -4.30 7.12
C MET A 1 6.88 -5.64 6.50
N LYS A 2 6.10 -6.70 6.69
CA LYS A 2 6.37 -7.99 6.02
C LYS A 2 5.12 -8.32 5.19
N LEU A 3 5.16 -7.97 3.91
CA LEU A 3 4.09 -8.31 2.97
C LEU A 3 4.27 -9.75 2.48
N SER A 4 3.18 -10.51 2.46
CA SER A 4 3.11 -11.87 1.91
C SER A 4 2.02 -11.87 0.84
N LEU A 5 2.40 -12.07 -0.42
CA LEU A 5 1.48 -12.16 -1.56
C LEU A 5 1.83 -13.40 -2.40
N SER A 6 0.79 -14.16 -2.78
CA SER A 6 0.84 -15.46 -3.45
C SER A 6 1.39 -15.38 -4.88
N THR A 7 2.30 -16.30 -5.21
CA THR A 7 3.11 -16.37 -6.43
C THR A 7 2.30 -16.60 -7.71
N ASN A 8 2.10 -15.53 -8.50
CA ASN A 8 1.78 -15.57 -9.93
C ASN A 8 2.77 -14.66 -10.68
N HIS A 9 3.00 -14.88 -11.98
CA HIS A 9 4.00 -14.11 -12.75
C HIS A 9 3.74 -12.58 -12.74
N LEU A 10 2.46 -12.18 -12.62
CA LEU A 10 2.03 -10.79 -12.39
C LEU A 10 2.45 -10.25 -11.00
N ALA A 11 2.43 -11.09 -9.97
CA ALA A 11 2.84 -10.69 -8.62
C ALA A 11 4.33 -10.31 -8.57
N ALA A 12 5.18 -10.91 -9.40
CA ALA A 12 6.60 -10.54 -9.49
C ALA A 12 6.78 -9.14 -10.10
N PHE A 13 5.98 -8.76 -11.10
CA PHE A 13 6.00 -7.42 -11.69
C PHE A 13 5.48 -6.36 -10.71
N ILE A 14 4.36 -6.64 -10.04
CA ILE A 14 3.80 -5.77 -8.99
C ILE A 14 4.82 -5.55 -7.87
N MET A 15 5.49 -6.62 -7.40
CA MET A 15 6.53 -6.51 -6.38
C MET A 15 7.76 -5.72 -6.85
N ALA A 16 8.20 -5.91 -8.09
CA ALA A 16 9.33 -5.15 -8.65
C ALA A 16 9.01 -3.65 -8.78
N TYR A 17 7.79 -3.31 -9.23
CA TYR A 17 7.35 -1.92 -9.36
C TYR A 17 7.17 -1.27 -7.98
N PHE A 18 6.62 -2.01 -7.02
CA PHE A 18 6.49 -1.56 -5.64
C PHE A 18 7.84 -1.17 -5.02
N ILE A 19 8.89 -1.98 -5.24
CA ILE A 19 10.24 -1.67 -4.76
C ILE A 19 10.75 -0.35 -5.36
N VAL A 20 10.54 -0.14 -6.67
CA VAL A 20 10.96 1.09 -7.36
C VAL A 20 10.26 2.33 -6.79
N GLU A 21 8.96 2.25 -6.51
CA GLU A 21 8.22 3.37 -5.91
C GLU A 21 8.65 3.64 -4.46
N ILE A 22 8.95 2.58 -3.70
CA ILE A 22 9.51 2.73 -2.35
C ILE A 22 10.85 3.45 -2.35
N GLU A 23 11.74 3.16 -3.31
CA GLU A 23 13.05 3.80 -3.39
C GLU A 23 12.98 5.32 -3.65
N LYS A 24 11.89 5.81 -4.24
CA LYS A 24 11.64 7.24 -4.43
C LYS A 24 11.16 7.94 -3.15
N MET A 25 10.65 7.19 -2.17
CA MET A 25 10.09 7.74 -0.94
C MET A 25 11.16 8.03 0.11
N LYS A 26 11.00 9.16 0.81
CA LYS A 26 11.80 9.49 1.98
C LYS A 26 11.20 8.90 3.25
N LEU A 27 11.37 7.59 3.43
CA LEU A 27 10.80 6.84 4.56
C LEU A 27 11.19 7.41 5.94
N SER A 28 12.34 8.09 6.05
CA SER A 28 12.81 8.73 7.29
C SER A 28 12.03 9.99 7.67
N GLU A 29 11.30 10.61 6.74
CA GLU A 29 10.54 11.85 6.96
C GLU A 29 9.03 11.57 7.16
N LEU A 30 8.60 10.31 7.02
CA LEU A 30 7.20 9.90 7.10
C LEU A 30 6.86 9.27 8.45
N THR A 31 5.71 9.65 9.01
CA THR A 31 5.13 8.91 10.14
C THR A 31 4.62 7.54 9.68
N CYS A 32 4.51 6.57 10.60
CA CYS A 32 4.01 5.23 10.23
C CYS A 32 2.60 5.27 9.62
N ARG A 33 1.74 6.18 10.07
CA ARG A 33 0.39 6.38 9.50
C ARG A 33 0.44 6.89 8.07
N GLN A 34 1.29 7.89 7.79
CA GLN A 34 1.49 8.39 6.43
C GLN A 34 2.11 7.31 5.54
N GLY A 35 3.07 6.54 6.04
CA GLY A 35 3.68 5.44 5.29
C GLY A 35 2.67 4.36 4.88
N VAL A 36 1.69 4.06 5.75
CA VAL A 36 0.59 3.14 5.41
C VAL A 36 -0.25 3.68 4.24
N ILE A 37 -0.57 4.98 4.25
CA ILE A 37 -1.33 5.62 3.17
C ILE A 37 -0.56 5.62 1.85
N GLU A 38 0.72 6.00 1.85
CA GLU A 38 1.55 6.05 0.64
C GLU A 38 1.76 4.64 0.04
N VAL A 39 1.98 3.63 0.87
CA VAL A 39 2.09 2.23 0.42
C VAL A 39 0.80 1.78 -0.25
N ALA A 40 -0.37 2.12 0.29
CA ALA A 40 -1.64 1.77 -0.32
C ALA A 40 -1.85 2.46 -1.66
N LYS A 41 -1.55 3.77 -1.76
CA LYS A 41 -1.61 4.50 -3.04
C LYS A 41 -0.77 3.83 -4.12
N ILE A 42 0.44 3.38 -3.79
CA ILE A 42 1.30 2.65 -4.73
C ILE A 42 0.63 1.34 -5.16
N ILE A 43 0.11 0.56 -4.21
CA ILE A 43 -0.55 -0.73 -4.51
C ILE A 43 -1.77 -0.53 -5.42
N TYR A 44 -2.60 0.47 -5.16
CA TYR A 44 -3.74 0.82 -6.03
C TYR A 44 -3.28 1.38 -7.38
N GLY A 45 -2.22 2.18 -7.42
CA GLY A 45 -1.69 2.77 -8.67
C GLY A 45 -1.06 1.75 -9.62
N ILE A 46 -0.43 0.71 -9.09
CA ILE A 46 0.14 -0.38 -9.91
C ILE A 46 -0.89 -1.47 -10.23
N HIS A 47 -2.02 -1.48 -9.54
CA HIS A 47 -3.14 -2.40 -9.80
C HIS A 47 -4.11 -1.75 -10.78
N ASP A 48 -4.12 -2.25 -12.03
CA ASP A 48 -5.00 -1.75 -13.07
C ASP A 48 -6.37 -2.45 -12.94
N GLU A 49 -7.35 -1.79 -12.33
CA GLU A 49 -8.72 -2.31 -12.14
C GLU A 49 -9.38 -2.75 -13.46
N ALA A 50 -8.93 -2.25 -14.62
CA ALA A 50 -9.47 -2.65 -15.92
C ALA A 50 -8.92 -4.00 -16.42
N LYS A 51 -7.83 -4.52 -15.84
CA LYS A 51 -7.14 -5.74 -16.30
C LYS A 51 -7.00 -6.80 -15.23
N ASP A 52 -6.99 -6.42 -13.96
CA ASP A 52 -6.76 -7.32 -12.84
C ASP A 52 -8.06 -7.76 -12.15
N LYS A 53 -7.99 -8.90 -11.46
CA LYS A 53 -9.08 -9.36 -10.58
C LYS A 53 -9.12 -8.52 -9.31
N ASP A 54 -10.31 -8.41 -8.72
CA ASP A 54 -10.51 -7.86 -7.38
C ASP A 54 -9.42 -8.36 -6.41
N PHE A 55 -8.77 -7.42 -5.73
CA PHE A 55 -7.75 -7.71 -4.73
C PHE A 55 -8.21 -7.25 -3.34
N GLU A 56 -7.72 -7.93 -2.32
CA GLU A 56 -7.90 -7.54 -0.93
C GLU A 56 -6.61 -6.90 -0.40
N LEU A 57 -6.70 -5.64 0.02
CA LEU A 57 -5.58 -4.95 0.65
C LEU A 57 -5.51 -5.33 2.14
N GLU A 58 -4.52 -6.15 2.51
CA GLU A 58 -4.14 -6.40 3.90
C GLU A 58 -2.82 -5.70 4.25
N MET A 59 -2.78 -4.99 5.38
CA MET A 59 -1.59 -4.28 5.85
C MET A 59 -1.30 -4.56 7.32
N SER A 60 -0.01 -4.66 7.65
CA SER A 60 0.49 -4.79 9.00
C SER A 60 1.65 -3.83 9.25
N TRP A 61 1.79 -3.39 10.50
CA TRP A 61 2.79 -2.40 10.89
C TRP A 61 3.53 -2.79 12.17
N VAL A 62 4.70 -2.19 12.34
CA VAL A 62 5.51 -2.23 13.56
C VAL A 62 5.96 -0.80 13.81
N CYS A 63 5.33 -0.15 14.77
CA CYS A 63 5.53 1.24 15.17
C CYS A 63 5.34 1.41 16.68
N ASP A 64 5.58 2.61 17.21
CA ASP A 64 5.36 2.89 18.63
C ASP A 64 3.91 2.68 19.05
N GLU A 65 2.93 2.98 18.19
CA GLU A 65 1.50 2.74 18.44
C GLU A 65 1.16 1.25 18.56
N SER A 66 1.88 0.40 17.82
CA SER A 66 1.76 -1.06 17.93
C SER A 66 2.57 -1.65 19.09
N ASN A 67 3.11 -0.82 19.99
CA ASN A 67 4.06 -1.23 21.05
C ASN A 67 5.29 -1.96 20.50
N ARG A 68 5.76 -1.59 19.31
CA ARG A 68 6.84 -2.26 18.57
C ARG A 68 6.58 -3.76 18.33
N LEU A 69 5.30 -4.18 18.30
CA LEU A 69 4.89 -5.53 17.96
C LEU A 69 4.30 -5.55 16.55
N HIS A 70 4.50 -6.66 15.84
CA HIS A 70 3.85 -6.85 14.54
C HIS A 70 2.36 -7.06 14.74
N GLN A 71 1.57 -6.08 14.31
CA GLN A 71 0.12 -6.08 14.42
C GLN A 71 -0.51 -5.68 13.09
N LYS A 72 -1.76 -6.09 12.86
CA LYS A 72 -2.54 -5.58 11.73
C LYS A 72 -2.78 -4.08 11.93
N VAL A 73 -2.85 -3.34 10.83
CA VAL A 73 -3.31 -1.95 10.85
C VAL A 73 -4.76 -1.93 11.35
N PRO A 74 -5.15 -1.03 12.28
CA PRO A 74 -6.54 -0.93 12.73
C PRO A 74 -7.50 -0.70 11.57
N ASP A 75 -8.68 -1.32 11.61
CA ASP A 75 -9.65 -1.30 10.51
C ASP A 75 -10.05 0.13 10.11
N GLU A 76 -10.23 1.02 11.08
CA GLU A 76 -10.53 2.45 10.84
C GLU A 76 -9.45 3.11 9.96
N LEU A 77 -8.18 2.91 10.29
CA LEU A 77 -7.05 3.46 9.54
C LEU A 77 -6.90 2.77 8.17
N LEU A 78 -7.21 1.48 8.09
CA LEU A 78 -7.17 0.74 6.84
C LEU A 78 -8.24 1.23 5.86
N GLU A 79 -9.46 1.50 6.33
CA GLU A 79 -10.53 2.05 5.50
C GLU A 79 -10.22 3.47 5.02
N GLU A 80 -9.74 4.35 5.91
CA GLU A 80 -9.24 5.69 5.52
C GLU A 80 -8.16 5.61 4.44
N THR A 81 -7.25 4.66 4.60
CA THR A 81 -6.16 4.40 3.67
C THR A 81 -6.67 3.94 2.30
N LYS A 82 -7.66 3.03 2.25
CA LYS A 82 -8.29 2.58 1.00
C LYS A 82 -8.99 3.73 0.28
N VAL A 83 -9.71 4.58 1.02
CA VAL A 83 -10.38 5.77 0.45
C VAL A 83 -9.36 6.73 -0.15
N ALA A 84 -8.30 7.05 0.60
CA ALA A 84 -7.24 7.95 0.13
C ALA A 84 -6.50 7.39 -1.10
N ALA A 85 -6.27 6.07 -1.15
CA ALA A 85 -5.62 5.42 -2.28
C ALA A 85 -6.48 5.44 -3.54
N LYS A 86 -7.79 5.17 -3.42
CA LYS A 86 -8.74 5.26 -4.53
C LYS A 86 -8.89 6.69 -5.05
N ALA A 87 -9.01 7.67 -4.16
CA ALA A 87 -9.08 9.07 -4.57
C ALA A 87 -7.84 9.52 -5.34
N ALA A 88 -6.64 9.14 -4.89
CA ALA A 88 -5.40 9.44 -5.59
C ALA A 88 -5.33 8.79 -6.98
N LEU A 89 -5.84 7.55 -7.13
CA LEU A 89 -5.93 6.87 -8.42
C LEU A 89 -6.91 7.56 -9.37
N GLU A 90 -8.06 8.00 -8.87
CA GLU A 90 -9.05 8.76 -9.66
C GLU A 90 -8.47 10.10 -10.13
N GLU A 91 -7.76 10.83 -9.27
CA GLU A 91 -7.07 12.08 -9.63
C GLU A 91 -6.02 11.86 -10.73
N MET A 92 -5.23 10.77 -10.64
CA MET A 92 -4.22 10.44 -11.66
C MET A 92 -4.81 10.04 -13.02
N ASN A 93 -6.06 9.53 -13.04
CA ASN A 93 -6.75 9.09 -14.25
C ASN A 93 -7.62 10.19 -14.89
N ALA A 94 -7.81 11.32 -14.20
CA ALA A 94 -8.65 12.43 -14.65
C ALA A 94 -7.89 13.52 -15.44
N ASP A 95 -6.56 13.39 -15.58
CA ASP A 95 -5.67 14.20 -16.43
C ASP A 95 -5.28 13.47 -17.72
#